data_AF-I2K7T7-F1
#
_entry.id   AF-I2K7T7-F1
#
_cell.length_a   1.000
_cell.length_b   1.000
_cell.length_c   1.000
_cell.angle_alpha   90.00
_cell.angle_beta   90.00
_cell.angle_gamma   90.00
#
_symmetry.space_group_name_H-M   'P 1'
#
loop_
_entity.id
_entity.type
_entity.pdbx_description
1 polymer ?
#
loop_
_entity_poly.entity_id
_entity_poly.type
_entity_poly.pdbx_seq_one_letter_code
_entity_poly.pdbx_strand_id
1 'polypeptide(L)'
;MLKYVKGSYTKLQSSRGLDAFLYIIHAWRQYMENYIYNSDVGTFTIVQKGLLQYELWIGEELLGEYQTAEQAAEDVATFNTDYVEWDRFRNELENFPTSLPEWTVVSEETPRK
;
A
#
# COMPACT_ATOMS: atom_id res chain seq x y z
N MET A 1 -37.97 -37.90 1.28
CA MET A 1 -37.70 -36.68 0.48
C MET A 1 -37.80 -35.48 1.41
N LEU A 2 -36.66 -34.83 1.70
CA LEU A 2 -36.61 -33.72 2.65
C LEU A 2 -37.26 -32.47 2.06
N LYS A 3 -38.17 -31.88 2.85
CA LYS A 3 -38.88 -30.63 2.58
C LYS A 3 -37.96 -29.46 2.90
N TYR A 4 -37.64 -28.62 1.92
CA TYR A 4 -36.97 -27.34 2.16
C TYR A 4 -37.98 -26.32 2.67
N VAL A 5 -37.85 -25.94 3.94
CA VAL A 5 -38.60 -24.84 4.56
C VAL A 5 -37.96 -23.52 4.12
N LYS A 6 -38.73 -22.66 3.46
CA LYS A 6 -38.36 -21.26 3.18
C LYS A 6 -38.26 -20.51 4.51
N GLY A 7 -37.06 -20.36 5.03
CA GLY A 7 -36.73 -19.44 6.11
C GLY A 7 -36.74 -18.01 5.57
N SER A 8 -37.64 -17.20 6.14
CA SER A 8 -37.83 -15.79 5.87
C SER A 8 -36.58 -14.97 6.24
N TYR A 9 -35.90 -14.38 5.25
CA TYR A 9 -35.00 -13.26 5.53
C TYR A 9 -35.84 -11.99 5.59
N THR A 10 -36.33 -11.71 6.80
CA THR A 10 -36.98 -10.45 7.15
C THR A 10 -36.05 -9.28 6.85
N LYS A 11 -36.58 -8.36 6.04
CA LYS A 11 -36.06 -7.02 5.75
C LYS A 11 -35.79 -6.27 7.05
N LEU A 12 -34.53 -6.22 7.49
CA LEU A 12 -34.08 -5.30 8.53
C LEU A 12 -33.48 -4.07 7.83
N GLN A 13 -34.29 -3.04 7.62
CA GLN A 13 -33.76 -1.69 7.45
C GLN A 13 -33.26 -1.23 8.81
N SER A 14 -31.94 -1.30 9.03
CA SER A 14 -31.26 -0.62 10.13
C SER A 14 -30.28 0.37 9.50
N SER A 15 -30.54 1.65 9.70
CA SER A 15 -29.75 2.80 9.27
C SER A 15 -28.42 2.93 10.03
N ARG A 16 -27.67 1.82 10.17
CA ARG A 16 -26.38 1.71 10.87
C ARG A 16 -25.32 0.93 10.09
N GLY A 17 -25.61 0.50 8.86
CA GLY A 17 -24.68 -0.27 8.03
C GLY A 17 -23.64 0.59 7.31
N LEU A 18 -24.00 1.82 6.95
CA LEU A 18 -23.11 2.72 6.20
C LEU A 18 -22.00 3.30 7.08
N ASP A 19 -22.28 3.62 8.35
CA ASP A 19 -21.27 4.14 9.28
C ASP A 19 -20.21 3.10 9.64
N ALA A 20 -20.58 1.81 9.77
CA ALA A 20 -19.61 0.76 10.02
C ALA A 20 -18.75 0.46 8.78
N PHE A 21 -19.31 0.52 7.57
CA PHE A 21 -18.56 0.34 6.33
C PHE A 21 -17.62 1.53 6.07
N LEU A 22 -18.07 2.75 6.35
CA LEU A 22 -17.24 3.94 6.30
C LEU A 22 -16.19 3.95 7.42
N TYR A 23 -16.51 3.48 8.62
CA TYR A 23 -15.54 3.34 9.71
C TYR A 23 -14.49 2.27 9.38
N ILE A 24 -14.86 1.15 8.76
CA ILE A 24 -13.91 0.15 8.28
C ILE A 24 -13.03 0.76 7.18
N ILE A 25 -13.60 1.42 6.17
CA ILE A 25 -12.78 2.05 5.10
C ILE A 25 -11.86 3.17 5.66
N HIS A 26 -12.33 4.00 6.60
CA HIS A 26 -11.52 5.04 7.22
C HIS A 26 -10.49 4.45 8.19
N ALA A 27 -10.84 3.46 9.01
CA ALA A 27 -9.90 2.83 9.95
C ALA A 27 -8.84 1.99 9.22
N TRP A 28 -9.18 1.33 8.12
CA TRP A 28 -8.20 0.65 7.26
C TRP A 28 -7.26 1.65 6.57
N ARG A 29 -7.75 2.84 6.20
CA ARG A 29 -6.88 3.92 5.69
C ARG A 29 -5.89 4.46 6.73
N GLN A 30 -6.17 4.32 8.02
CA GLN A 30 -5.40 4.91 9.13
C GLN A 30 -4.30 4.01 9.70
N TYR A 31 -4.20 2.75 9.27
CA TYR A 31 -3.23 1.77 9.78
C TYR A 31 -2.28 1.22 8.71
N MET A 32 -2.32 1.77 7.50
CA MET A 32 -1.41 1.38 6.42
C MET A 32 -0.15 2.21 6.56
N GLU A 33 0.94 1.56 6.94
CA GLU A 33 2.27 2.16 6.91
C GLU A 33 2.67 2.32 5.44
N ASN A 34 2.96 3.56 5.06
CA ASN A 34 3.55 3.85 3.76
C ASN A 34 5.03 4.11 3.95
N TYR A 35 5.85 3.66 3.02
CA TYR A 35 7.29 3.90 3.06
C TYR A 35 7.63 4.90 1.97
N ILE A 36 8.40 5.92 2.31
CA ILE A 36 8.82 6.97 1.38
C ILE A 36 10.34 7.00 1.29
N TYR A 37 10.84 7.02 0.06
CA TYR A 37 12.25 7.26 -0.23
C TYR A 37 12.37 8.38 -1.27
N ASN A 38 13.17 9.40 -0.93
CA ASN A 38 13.44 10.52 -1.83
C ASN A 38 14.75 10.26 -2.56
N SER A 39 14.67 10.20 -3.89
CA SER A 39 15.81 10.06 -4.78
C SER A 39 15.95 11.30 -5.66
N ASP A 40 17.07 11.41 -6.37
CA ASP A 40 17.30 12.51 -7.32
C ASP A 40 16.36 12.48 -8.54
N VAL A 41 15.76 11.32 -8.85
CA VAL A 41 14.79 11.18 -9.96
C VAL A 41 13.33 11.34 -9.53
N GLY A 42 13.07 11.33 -8.24
CA GLY A 42 11.71 11.43 -7.71
C GLY A 42 11.54 10.73 -6.37
N THR A 43 10.31 10.77 -5.88
CA THR A 43 9.93 10.17 -4.60
C THR A 43 9.29 8.81 -4.84
N PHE A 44 9.97 7.75 -4.41
CA PHE A 44 9.40 6.42 -4.35
C PHE A 44 8.49 6.27 -3.15
N THR A 45 7.35 5.63 -3.36
CA THR A 45 6.37 5.35 -2.32
C THR A 45 5.98 3.88 -2.37
N ILE A 46 6.09 3.18 -1.25
CA ILE A 46 5.52 1.84 -1.08
C ILE A 46 4.22 2.02 -0.31
N VAL A 47 3.11 1.66 -0.95
CA VAL A 47 1.76 1.82 -0.39
C VAL A 47 1.18 0.44 -0.12
N GLN A 48 0.72 0.20 1.10
CA GLN A 48 -0.06 -0.99 1.41
C GLN A 48 -1.51 -0.81 0.91
N LYS A 49 -2.02 -1.74 0.11
CA LYS A 49 -3.41 -1.74 -0.39
C LYS A 49 -4.31 -2.78 0.26
N GLY A 50 -3.73 -3.69 1.04
CA GLY A 50 -4.44 -4.73 1.74
C GLY A 50 -3.53 -5.50 2.69
N LEU A 51 -4.00 -6.62 3.22
CA LEU A 51 -3.24 -7.40 4.21
C LEU A 51 -1.90 -7.93 3.69
N LEU A 52 -1.79 -8.21 2.38
CA LEU A 52 -0.64 -8.87 1.75
C LEU A 52 -0.37 -8.32 0.34
N GLN A 53 -0.72 -7.05 0.10
CA GLN A 53 -0.50 -6.42 -1.21
C GLN A 53 0.08 -5.03 -0.99
N TYR A 54 1.26 -4.84 -1.56
CA TYR A 54 2.01 -3.60 -1.57
C TYR A 54 2.22 -3.17 -3.01
N GLU A 55 2.21 -1.88 -3.24
CA GLU A 55 2.47 -1.31 -4.55
C GLU A 55 3.66 -0.36 -4.45
N LEU A 56 4.57 -0.44 -5.41
CA LEU A 56 5.67 0.51 -5.56
C LEU A 56 5.26 1.58 -6.57
N TRP A 57 5.36 2.83 -6.16
CA TRP A 57 5.03 4.00 -6.97
C TRP A 57 6.22 4.95 -7.05
N ILE A 58 6.33 5.68 -8.15
CA ILE A 58 7.13 6.91 -8.24
C ILE A 58 6.24 8.04 -8.76
N GLY A 59 6.02 9.07 -7.92
CA GLY A 59 5.02 10.10 -8.22
C GLY A 59 3.63 9.51 -8.46
N GLU A 60 3.14 9.58 -9.70
CA GLU A 60 1.83 9.02 -10.12
C GLU A 60 1.95 7.71 -10.91
N GLU A 61 3.17 7.18 -11.11
CA GLU A 61 3.44 5.99 -11.90
C GLU A 61 3.56 4.75 -11.01
N LEU A 62 2.80 3.69 -11.33
CA LEU A 62 2.87 2.39 -10.68
C LEU A 62 4.00 1.58 -11.33
N LEU A 63 5.00 1.23 -10.54
CA LEU A 63 6.15 0.44 -10.98
C LEU A 63 5.90 -1.07 -10.82
N GLY A 64 5.19 -1.47 -9.76
CA GLY A 64 4.92 -2.88 -9.53
C GLY A 64 4.04 -3.17 -8.32
N GLU A 65 3.56 -4.41 -8.27
CA GLU A 65 2.79 -4.96 -7.16
C GLU A 65 3.57 -6.10 -6.50
N TYR A 66 3.56 -6.13 -5.17
CA TYR A 66 4.40 -6.97 -4.34
C TYR A 66 3.62 -7.60 -3.20
N GLN A 67 4.09 -8.75 -2.71
CA GLN A 67 3.48 -9.41 -1.55
C GLN A 67 3.93 -8.77 -0.23
N THR A 68 5.14 -8.20 -0.21
CA THR A 68 5.70 -7.52 0.96
C THR A 68 6.38 -6.20 0.57
N ALA A 69 6.49 -5.28 1.52
CA ALA A 69 7.18 -4.01 1.32
C ALA A 69 8.68 -4.21 1.08
N GLU A 70 9.28 -5.25 1.66
CA GLU A 70 10.69 -5.60 1.47
C GLU A 70 10.99 -5.97 0.02
N GLN A 71 10.09 -6.69 -0.67
CA GLN A 71 10.27 -7.01 -2.09
C GLN A 71 10.28 -5.74 -2.95
N ALA A 72 9.37 -4.81 -2.67
CA ALA A 72 9.33 -3.53 -3.36
C ALA A 72 10.62 -2.71 -3.12
N ALA A 73 11.12 -2.68 -1.88
CA ALA A 73 12.37 -2.02 -1.54
C ALA A 73 13.60 -2.70 -2.16
N GLU A 74 13.60 -4.03 -2.29
CA GLU A 74 14.66 -4.80 -2.93
C GLU A 74 14.79 -4.47 -4.42
N ASP A 75 13.68 -4.31 -5.15
CA ASP A 75 13.71 -3.90 -6.56
C ASP A 75 14.33 -2.50 -6.72
N VAL A 76 14.02 -1.56 -5.82
CA VAL A 76 14.65 -0.23 -5.80
C VAL A 76 16.15 -0.36 -5.50
N ALA A 77 16.54 -1.17 -4.51
CA ALA A 77 17.94 -1.37 -4.12
C ALA A 77 18.78 -2.05 -5.20
N THR A 78 18.16 -2.90 -6.03
CA THR A 78 18.84 -3.68 -7.07
C THR A 78 18.77 -3.05 -8.45
N PHE A 79 18.12 -1.88 -8.55
CA PHE A 79 17.88 -1.14 -9.80
C PHE A 79 17.15 -2.02 -10.82
N ASN A 80 16.06 -2.63 -10.38
CA ASN A 80 15.19 -3.51 -11.16
C ASN A 80 13.73 -3.10 -10.98
N THR A 81 13.46 -1.81 -11.17
CA THR A 81 12.14 -1.21 -10.90
C THR A 81 11.28 -1.07 -12.16
N ASP A 82 11.80 -1.49 -13.31
CA ASP A 82 11.28 -1.20 -14.65
C ASP A 82 11.20 0.31 -14.99
N TYR A 83 11.66 1.18 -14.08
CA TYR A 83 11.76 2.62 -14.28
C TYR A 83 13.15 2.98 -14.81
N VAL A 84 13.25 3.14 -16.13
CA VAL A 84 14.52 3.36 -16.85
C VAL A 84 15.35 4.51 -16.27
N GLU A 85 14.72 5.59 -15.79
CA GLU A 85 15.46 6.72 -15.22
C GLU A 85 16.14 6.40 -13.89
N TRP A 86 15.60 5.46 -13.11
CA TRP A 86 16.24 4.95 -11.91
C TRP A 86 17.26 3.87 -12.27
N ASP A 87 16.84 2.88 -13.05
CA ASP A 87 17.62 1.67 -13.32
C ASP A 87 18.94 1.96 -14.08
N ARG A 88 19.04 3.10 -14.78
CA ARG A 88 20.30 3.55 -15.41
C ARG A 88 21.42 3.86 -14.41
N PHE A 89 21.09 4.21 -13.17
CA PHE A 89 22.06 4.62 -12.15
C PHE A 89 22.70 3.45 -11.40
N ARG A 90 22.48 2.20 -11.85
CA ARG A 90 22.90 0.93 -11.22
C ARG A 90 24.38 0.82 -10.82
N ASN A 91 25.25 1.73 -11.25
CA ASN A 91 26.66 1.80 -10.84
C ASN A 91 27.16 3.25 -10.65
N GLU A 92 26.24 4.22 -10.58
CA GLU A 92 26.57 5.65 -10.54
C GLU A 92 26.22 6.27 -9.18
N LEU A 93 25.21 5.73 -8.49
CA LEU A 93 24.80 6.21 -7.16
C LEU A 93 25.56 5.46 -6.06
N GLU A 94 26.22 6.20 -5.18
CA GLU A 94 26.84 5.66 -3.96
C GLU A 94 25.87 5.64 -2.77
N ASN A 95 24.84 6.51 -2.79
CA ASN A 95 23.88 6.67 -1.69
C ASN A 95 22.45 6.34 -2.17
N PHE A 96 22.06 5.09 -2.03
CA PHE A 96 20.72 4.58 -2.33
C PHE A 96 20.30 3.57 -1.24
N PRO A 97 18.99 3.35 -1.02
CA PRO A 97 18.53 2.49 0.05
C PRO A 97 18.86 1.05 -0.32
N THR A 98 19.54 0.34 0.55
CA THR A 98 19.82 -1.09 0.38
C THR A 98 18.70 -1.98 0.93
N SER A 99 17.85 -1.40 1.79
CA SER A 99 16.79 -2.13 2.47
C SER A 99 15.65 -1.22 2.95
N LEU A 100 14.49 -1.81 3.23
CA LEU A 100 13.29 -1.11 3.69
C LEU A 100 13.50 -0.23 4.95
N PRO A 101 14.31 -0.61 5.97
CA PRO A 101 14.56 0.24 7.14
C PRO A 101 15.20 1.60 6.86
N GLU A 102 15.79 1.79 5.67
CA GLU A 102 16.36 3.08 5.24
C GLU A 102 15.30 4.03 4.68
N TRP A 103 14.06 3.54 4.50
CA TRP A 103 12.93 4.33 4.04
C TRP A 103 12.28 5.06 5.21
N THR A 104 11.71 6.23 4.92
CA THR A 104 10.92 6.96 5.91
C THR A 104 9.56 6.31 6.04
N VAL A 105 9.26 5.75 7.22
CA VAL A 105 7.93 5.24 7.54
C VAL A 105 7.00 6.42 7.79
N VAL A 106 5.91 6.48 7.04
CA VAL A 106 4.84 7.46 7.20
C VAL A 106 3.57 6.70 7.55
N SER A 107 3.21 6.79 8.84
CA SER A 107 1.85 6.53 9.28
C SER A 107 1.03 7.80 9.05
N GLU A 108 -0.10 7.73 8.35
CA GLU A 108 -1.08 8.81 8.37
C GLU A 108 -1.71 8.87 9.76
N GLU A 109 -0.99 9.45 10.74
CA GLU A 109 -1.58 9.89 11.98
C GLU A 109 -2.49 11.08 11.63
N THR A 110 -3.81 10.87 11.66
CA THR A 110 -4.76 11.96 11.48
C THR A 110 -4.45 13.12 12.43
N PRO A 111 -4.51 14.38 11.97
CA PRO A 111 -4.39 15.52 12.87
C PRO A 111 -5.56 15.47 13.86
N ARG A 112 -5.24 15.43 15.16
CA ARG A 112 -6.26 15.57 16.20
C ARG A 112 -6.76 17.02 16.20
N LYS A 113 -7.92 17.21 15.55
CA LYS A 113 -8.89 18.31 15.67
C LYS A 113 -8.41 19.75 15.52
#